data_AF-A0A2I0WWZ3-F1
#
_entry.id   AF-A0A2I0WWZ3-F1
#
_cell.length_a   1.000
_cell.length_b   1.000
_cell.length_c   1.000
_cell.angle_alpha   90.00
_cell.angle_beta   90.00
_cell.angle_gamma   90.00
#
_symmetry.space_group_name_H-M   'P 1'
#
loop_
_entity.id
_entity.type
_entity.pdbx_description
1 polymer ?
#
loop_
_entity_poly.entity_id
_entity_poly.type
_entity_poly.pdbx_seq_one_letter_code
_entity_poly.pdbx_strand_id
1 'polypeptide(L)'
;MEQQIPFILCQLEKIFPPDFFDSMEHLPVHLPYEAMVGGPVQYRWMYPFERYLNKLKKTAKNKSRPEGSICETYLTYETTQFCSYYFETISQSGESSAYQNVGKSSNISVFSGIGEPLGASTVCYLTDKEMPVITLYILLNCDEVEPYLE
;
A
#
# COMPACT_ATOMS: atom_id res chain seq x y z
N MET A 1 40.61 -0.14 -4.67
CA MET A 1 39.36 0.35 -4.04
C MET A 1 39.12 -0.38 -2.73
N GLU A 2 39.01 -1.71 -2.72
CA GLU A 2 38.76 -2.51 -1.49
C GLU A 2 39.76 -2.25 -0.36
N GLN A 3 41.05 -2.12 -0.67
CA GLN A 3 42.10 -1.84 0.33
C GLN A 3 41.99 -0.45 1.00
N GLN A 4 41.25 0.49 0.40
CA GLN A 4 41.06 1.84 0.96
C GLN A 4 39.86 1.91 1.90
N ILE A 5 38.91 0.97 1.79
CA ILE A 5 37.67 0.94 2.58
C ILE A 5 37.96 0.88 4.10
N PRO A 6 38.87 0.01 4.61
CA PRO A 6 39.19 -0.04 6.03
C PRO A 6 39.81 1.26 6.54
N PHE A 7 40.64 1.91 5.70
CA PHE A 7 41.29 3.15 6.06
C PHE A 7 40.27 4.30 6.18
N ILE A 8 39.32 4.38 5.26
CA ILE A 8 38.23 5.36 5.30
C ILE A 8 37.33 5.11 6.51
N LEU A 9 36.96 3.86 6.80
CA LEU A 9 36.17 3.53 7.99
C LEU A 9 36.86 3.94 9.28
N CYS A 10 38.15 3.67 9.41
CA CYS A 10 38.94 4.09 10.58
C CYS A 10 39.08 5.61 10.69
N GLN A 11 39.02 6.35 9.57
CA GLN A 11 38.94 7.82 9.62
C GLN A 11 37.56 8.32 10.07
N LEU A 12 36.48 7.67 9.61
CA LEU A 12 35.12 8.01 10.01
C LEU A 12 34.87 7.72 11.50
N GLU A 13 35.44 6.62 12.02
CA GLU A 13 35.37 6.24 13.45
C GLU A 13 36.00 7.27 14.38
N LYS A 14 36.97 8.05 13.87
CA LYS A 14 37.57 9.16 14.64
C LYS A 14 36.70 10.42 14.66
N ILE A 15 35.75 10.54 13.73
CA ILE A 15 34.92 11.74 13.54
C ILE A 15 33.56 11.58 14.22
N PHE A 16 32.94 10.41 14.06
CA PHE A 16 31.61 10.13 14.63
C PHE A 16 31.70 9.47 16.01
N PRO A 17 30.67 9.63 16.85
CA PRO A 17 30.63 8.97 18.16
C PRO A 17 30.59 7.44 18.01
N PRO A 18 31.07 6.68 19.01
CA PRO A 18 31.05 5.21 18.99
C PRO A 18 29.65 4.62 18.77
N ASP A 19 28.60 5.28 19.26
CA ASP A 19 27.20 4.85 19.08
C ASP A 19 26.73 4.85 17.62
N PHE A 20 27.47 5.52 16.72
CA PHE A 20 27.20 5.53 15.28
C PHE A 20 27.80 4.31 14.56
N PHE A 21 28.77 3.61 15.17
CA PHE A 21 29.42 2.46 14.56
C PHE A 21 28.90 1.16 15.17
N ASP A 22 27.92 0.58 14.49
CA ASP A 22 27.49 -0.79 14.69
C ASP A 22 28.11 -1.73 13.63
N SER A 23 27.66 -2.99 13.58
CA SER A 23 28.19 -3.97 12.62
C SER A 23 27.95 -3.60 11.15
N MET A 24 26.97 -2.76 10.85
CA MET A 24 26.55 -2.38 9.50
C MET A 24 27.56 -1.47 8.82
N GLU A 25 28.22 -0.58 9.55
CA GLU A 25 29.25 0.31 9.02
C GLU A 25 30.49 -0.47 8.56
N HIS A 26 30.70 -1.67 9.08
CA HIS A 26 31.81 -2.55 8.68
C HIS A 26 31.48 -3.47 7.50
N LEU A 27 30.20 -3.61 7.12
CA LEU A 27 29.77 -4.41 5.97
C LEU A 27 30.47 -4.06 4.64
N PRO A 28 30.77 -2.79 4.31
CA PRO A 28 31.48 -2.42 3.09
C PRO A 28 32.87 -3.06 2.95
N VAL A 29 33.49 -3.55 4.04
CA VAL A 29 34.76 -4.29 3.97
C VAL A 29 34.56 -5.67 3.33
N HIS A 30 33.42 -6.30 3.59
CA HIS A 30 33.12 -7.67 3.14
C HIS A 30 32.29 -7.73 1.87
N LEU A 31 31.41 -6.74 1.65
CA LEU A 31 30.50 -6.69 0.51
C LEU A 31 31.17 -6.83 -0.88
N PRO A 32 32.31 -6.18 -1.16
CA PRO A 32 32.96 -6.29 -2.46
C PRO A 32 33.42 -7.72 -2.77
N TYR A 33 34.06 -8.36 -1.79
CA TYR A 33 34.48 -9.75 -1.91
C TYR A 33 33.28 -10.69 -2.06
N GLU A 34 32.24 -10.48 -1.25
CA GLU A 34 31.00 -11.26 -1.34
C GLU A 34 30.28 -11.09 -2.68
N ALA A 35 30.27 -9.89 -3.25
CA ALA A 35 29.68 -9.63 -4.57
C ALA A 35 30.52 -10.25 -5.68
N MET A 36 31.85 -10.23 -5.56
CA MET A 36 32.76 -10.86 -6.51
C MET A 36 32.60 -12.38 -6.53
N VAL A 37 32.50 -13.02 -5.35
CA VAL A 37 32.34 -14.47 -5.23
C VAL A 37 30.89 -14.90 -5.51
N GLY A 38 29.92 -14.16 -4.97
CA GLY A 38 28.50 -14.50 -5.04
C GLY A 38 27.81 -14.08 -6.33
N GLY A 39 28.45 -13.27 -7.16
CA GLY A 39 27.85 -12.75 -8.40
C GLY A 39 26.69 -11.78 -8.15
N PRO A 40 25.82 -11.56 -9.15
CA PRO A 40 24.72 -10.62 -9.05
C PRO A 40 23.79 -10.93 -7.87
N VAL A 41 23.53 -9.90 -7.06
CA VAL A 41 22.69 -9.94 -5.86
C VAL A 41 21.30 -10.55 -6.11
N GLN A 42 20.77 -10.40 -7.33
CA GLN A 42 19.47 -10.92 -7.76
C GLN A 42 19.30 -12.43 -7.51
N TYR A 43 20.38 -13.23 -7.61
CA TYR A 43 20.32 -14.68 -7.44
C TYR A 43 20.58 -15.14 -5.99
N ARG A 44 21.06 -14.24 -5.11
CA ARG A 44 21.30 -14.50 -3.68
C ARG A 44 20.23 -13.93 -2.76
N TRP A 45 19.38 -13.04 -3.26
CA TRP A 45 18.31 -12.46 -2.46
C TRP A 45 17.21 -13.48 -2.16
N MET A 46 17.03 -13.77 -0.87
CA MET A 46 15.92 -14.59 -0.38
C MET A 46 14.57 -13.85 -0.42
N TYR A 47 14.60 -12.52 -0.46
CA TYR A 47 13.41 -11.68 -0.34
C TYR A 47 12.26 -12.04 -1.30
N PRO A 48 12.48 -12.31 -2.61
CA PRO A 48 11.41 -12.73 -3.52
C PRO A 48 10.76 -14.06 -3.10
N PHE A 49 11.58 -15.02 -2.65
CA PHE A 49 11.11 -16.33 -2.21
C PHE A 49 10.32 -16.22 -0.90
N GLU A 50 10.82 -15.46 0.06
CA GLU A 50 10.12 -15.21 1.33
C GLU A 50 8.78 -14.50 1.12
N ARG A 51 8.74 -13.51 0.22
CA ARG A 51 7.52 -12.80 -0.13
C ARG A 51 6.49 -13.74 -0.78
N TYR A 52 6.94 -14.61 -1.67
CA TYR A 52 6.09 -15.61 -2.30
C TYR A 52 5.55 -16.62 -1.28
N LEU A 53 6.40 -17.15 -0.40
CA LEU A 53 5.99 -18.05 0.69
C LEU A 53 5.00 -17.39 1.64
N ASN A 54 5.19 -16.10 1.96
CA ASN A 54 4.25 -15.34 2.77
C ASN A 54 2.88 -15.20 2.08
N LYS A 55 2.84 -15.00 0.75
CA LYS A 55 1.58 -15.01 -0.03
C LYS A 55 0.90 -16.38 0.06
N LEU A 56 1.63 -17.47 -0.18
CA LEU A 56 1.11 -18.83 -0.07
C LEU A 56 0.57 -19.16 1.33
N LYS A 57 1.25 -18.69 2.37
CA LYS A 57 0.82 -18.84 3.76
C LYS A 57 -0.51 -18.13 4.02
N LYS A 58 -0.73 -16.95 3.43
CA LYS A 58 -1.99 -16.20 3.56
C LYS A 58 -3.13 -16.84 2.77
N THR A 59 -2.84 -17.50 1.65
CA THR A 59 -3.85 -18.18 0.82
C THR A 59 -4.30 -19.52 1.40
N ALA A 60 -3.45 -20.21 2.17
CA ALA A 60 -3.77 -21.48 2.83
C ALA A 60 -4.73 -21.31 4.04
N LYS A 61 -6.00 -20.95 3.76
CA LYS A 61 -7.04 -20.77 4.79
C LYS A 61 -7.40 -22.08 5.50
N ASN A 62 -7.44 -23.20 4.78
CA ASN A 62 -7.69 -24.51 5.36
C ASN A 62 -6.37 -25.23 5.69
N LYS A 63 -5.97 -25.19 6.96
CA LYS A 63 -4.73 -25.82 7.45
C LYS A 63 -4.74 -27.36 7.42
N SER A 64 -5.93 -27.99 7.41
CA SER A 64 -6.04 -29.45 7.33
C SER A 64 -5.75 -29.99 5.94
N ARG A 65 -5.89 -29.15 4.90
CA ARG A 65 -5.60 -29.48 3.49
C ARG A 65 -5.01 -28.26 2.76
N PRO A 66 -3.75 -27.89 3.08
CA PRO A 66 -3.15 -26.63 2.63
C PRO A 66 -3.01 -26.55 1.10
N GLU A 67 -2.61 -27.64 0.45
CA GLU A 67 -2.46 -27.71 -1.01
C GLU A 67 -3.78 -27.45 -1.75
N GLY A 68 -4.86 -28.10 -1.30
CA GLY A 68 -6.20 -27.90 -1.87
C GLY A 68 -6.70 -26.47 -1.66
N SER A 69 -6.47 -25.90 -0.47
CA SER A 69 -6.82 -24.51 -0.16
C SER A 69 -6.10 -23.52 -1.07
N ILE A 70 -4.81 -23.75 -1.36
CA ILE A 70 -4.03 -22.89 -2.25
C ILE A 70 -4.55 -23.03 -3.69
N CYS A 71 -4.77 -24.26 -4.17
CA CYS A 71 -5.31 -24.51 -5.51
C CYS A 71 -6.65 -23.80 -5.74
N GLU A 72 -7.56 -23.87 -4.77
CA GLU A 72 -8.86 -23.19 -4.83
C GLU A 72 -8.71 -21.67 -4.92
N THR A 73 -7.85 -21.08 -4.08
CA THR A 73 -7.57 -19.63 -4.14
C THR A 73 -6.92 -19.22 -5.46
N TYR A 74 -6.12 -20.10 -6.07
CA TYR A 74 -5.48 -19.81 -7.34
C TYR A 74 -6.49 -19.86 -8.51
N LEU A 75 -7.36 -20.88 -8.54
CA LEU A 75 -8.46 -20.98 -9.52
C LEU A 75 -9.39 -19.76 -9.47
N THR A 76 -9.78 -19.34 -8.26
CA THR A 76 -10.60 -18.13 -8.08
C THR A 76 -9.88 -16.86 -8.52
N TYR A 77 -8.58 -16.74 -8.25
CA TYR A 77 -7.76 -15.63 -8.75
C TYR A 77 -7.69 -15.61 -10.29
N GLU A 78 -7.38 -16.74 -10.93
CA GLU A 78 -7.27 -16.84 -12.39
C GLU A 78 -8.60 -16.55 -13.10
N THR A 79 -9.70 -17.11 -12.60
CA THR A 79 -11.04 -16.86 -13.15
C THR A 79 -11.43 -15.39 -13.01
N THR A 80 -11.14 -14.76 -11.87
CA THR A 80 -11.40 -13.33 -11.66
C THR A 80 -10.55 -12.46 -12.60
N GLN A 81 -9.27 -12.81 -12.75
CA GLN A 81 -8.35 -12.12 -13.68
C GLN A 81 -8.76 -12.30 -15.14
N PHE A 82 -9.27 -13.48 -15.51
CA PHE A 82 -9.80 -13.72 -16.84
C PHE A 82 -11.06 -12.89 -17.09
N CYS A 83 -12.00 -12.89 -16.14
CA CYS A 83 -13.23 -12.13 -16.22
C CYS A 83 -12.99 -10.61 -16.29
N SER A 84 -11.97 -10.08 -15.62
CA SER A 84 -11.65 -8.64 -15.65
C SER A 84 -11.25 -8.14 -17.04
N TYR A 85 -10.67 -8.99 -17.90
CA TYR A 85 -10.38 -8.61 -19.29
C TYR A 85 -11.64 -8.38 -20.13
N TYR A 86 -12.77 -9.01 -19.77
CA TYR A 86 -14.02 -8.94 -20.53
C TYR A 86 -15.08 -8.08 -19.85
N PHE A 87 -15.00 -7.89 -18.53
CA PHE A 87 -15.98 -7.16 -17.73
C PHE A 87 -15.29 -6.04 -16.94
N GLU A 88 -15.49 -4.80 -17.41
CA GLU A 88 -14.89 -3.57 -16.86
C GLU A 88 -15.19 -3.37 -15.37
N THR A 89 -16.34 -3.87 -14.88
CA THR A 89 -16.82 -3.76 -13.50
C THR A 89 -16.26 -4.79 -12.51
N ILE A 90 -15.57 -5.84 -12.99
CA ILE A 90 -14.92 -6.84 -12.12
C ILE A 90 -13.48 -6.40 -11.78
N SER A 91 -13.09 -5.21 -12.21
CA SER A 91 -11.78 -4.63 -11.95
C SER A 91 -11.60 -4.36 -10.46
N GLN A 92 -10.75 -5.19 -9.85
CA GLN A 92 -9.99 -4.93 -8.62
C GLN A 92 -10.77 -5.01 -7.30
N SER A 93 -11.05 -6.23 -6.85
CA SER A 93 -11.22 -6.57 -5.43
C SER A 93 -10.10 -7.48 -4.91
N GLY A 94 -8.97 -7.53 -5.62
CA GLY A 94 -7.83 -8.39 -5.31
C GLY A 94 -6.54 -7.60 -5.28
N GLU A 95 -6.11 -7.27 -4.06
CA GLU A 95 -4.81 -6.70 -3.72
C GLU A 95 -4.60 -5.25 -4.26
N SER A 96 -4.94 -4.26 -3.43
CA SER A 96 -4.64 -2.81 -3.59
C SER A 96 -5.68 -1.91 -4.27
N SER A 97 -6.96 -2.25 -4.26
CA SER A 97 -7.99 -1.21 -4.32
C SER A 97 -8.31 -0.78 -2.89
N ALA A 98 -8.15 0.51 -2.61
CA ALA A 98 -8.90 1.18 -1.56
C ALA A 98 -10.32 0.64 -1.60
N TYR A 99 -10.92 0.43 -0.43
CA TYR A 99 -12.32 0.09 -0.33
C TYR A 99 -13.09 1.06 -1.23
N GLN A 100 -13.49 0.61 -2.43
CA GLN A 100 -14.64 1.17 -3.08
C GLN A 100 -15.76 0.76 -2.14
N ASN A 101 -15.91 1.59 -1.08
CA ASN A 101 -17.21 1.97 -0.62
C ASN A 101 -17.98 2.15 -1.92
N VAL A 102 -18.88 1.20 -2.18
CA VAL A 102 -20.02 1.46 -3.05
C VAL A 102 -20.55 2.76 -2.50
N GLY A 103 -20.13 3.87 -3.12
CA GLY A 103 -20.51 5.18 -2.70
C GLY A 103 -22.02 5.08 -2.69
N LYS A 104 -22.64 5.33 -1.53
CA LYS A 104 -24.04 5.70 -1.56
C LYS A 104 -24.08 6.79 -2.61
N SER A 105 -24.63 6.48 -3.78
CA SER A 105 -24.89 7.45 -4.81
C SER A 105 -25.90 8.39 -4.18
N SER A 106 -25.40 9.41 -3.49
CA SER A 106 -26.24 10.50 -3.06
C SER A 106 -26.87 11.06 -4.32
N ASN A 107 -28.18 11.27 -4.31
CA ASN A 107 -28.90 11.86 -5.43
C ASN A 107 -28.50 13.33 -5.69
N ILE A 108 -27.52 13.85 -4.94
CA ILE A 108 -27.03 15.22 -4.96
C ILE A 108 -25.56 15.15 -5.35
N SER A 109 -25.21 15.83 -6.45
CA SER A 109 -23.89 15.92 -7.05
C SER A 109 -22.79 16.29 -6.06
N VAL A 110 -23.03 17.28 -5.19
CA VAL A 110 -22.05 17.76 -4.20
C VAL A 110 -21.62 16.69 -3.18
N PHE A 111 -22.46 15.67 -2.95
CA PHE A 111 -22.15 14.56 -2.03
C PHE A 111 -21.69 13.29 -2.76
N SER A 112 -21.61 13.32 -4.10
CA SER A 112 -21.18 12.17 -4.93
C SER A 112 -19.66 11.92 -4.88
N GLY A 113 -18.91 12.74 -4.14
CA GLY A 113 -17.46 12.63 -3.99
C GLY A 113 -17.03 11.28 -3.44
N ILE A 114 -16.17 10.60 -4.19
CA ILE A 114 -15.51 9.36 -3.75
C ILE A 114 -14.38 9.78 -2.79
N GLY A 115 -14.67 9.79 -1.49
CA GLY A 115 -13.68 10.02 -0.44
C GLY A 115 -13.49 8.78 0.43
N GLU A 116 -12.25 8.43 0.75
CA GLU A 116 -11.94 7.38 1.73
C GLU A 116 -11.87 8.03 3.13
N PRO A 117 -12.73 7.66 4.08
CA PRO A 117 -12.68 8.24 5.42
C PRO A 117 -11.40 7.80 6.13
N LEU A 118 -10.55 8.75 6.49
CA LEU A 118 -9.33 8.49 7.24
C LEU A 118 -9.60 8.64 8.75
N GLY A 119 -9.63 7.53 9.48
CA GLY A 119 -9.70 7.52 10.95
C GLY A 119 -11.06 7.13 11.53
N ALA A 120 -11.21 7.27 12.86
CA ALA A 120 -12.43 6.94 13.57
C ALA A 120 -13.52 7.98 13.32
N SER A 121 -14.73 7.54 12.95
CA SER A 121 -15.88 8.42 12.79
C SER A 121 -16.26 9.08 14.12
N THR A 122 -16.33 10.41 14.14
CA THR A 122 -16.85 11.19 15.26
C THR A 122 -18.15 11.87 14.86
N VAL A 123 -19.13 11.89 15.77
CA VAL A 123 -20.38 12.62 15.55
C VAL A 123 -20.12 14.08 15.90
N CYS A 124 -20.28 14.97 14.92
CA CYS A 124 -20.20 16.41 15.11
C CYS A 124 -21.57 17.04 14.80
N TYR A 125 -21.96 18.05 15.59
CA TYR A 125 -23.14 18.87 15.32
C TYR A 125 -22.69 20.21 14.74
N LEU A 126 -23.36 20.66 13.69
CA LEU A 126 -23.09 21.96 13.08
C LEU A 126 -23.45 23.09 14.04
N THR A 127 -22.58 24.08 14.15
CA THR A 127 -22.85 25.27 14.94
C THR A 127 -23.74 26.25 14.17
N ASP A 128 -24.45 27.13 14.89
CA ASP A 128 -25.36 28.14 14.30
C ASP A 128 -24.67 29.07 13.29
N LYS A 129 -23.34 29.21 13.38
CA LYS A 129 -22.53 30.00 12.45
C LYS A 129 -22.13 29.23 11.20
N GLU A 130 -21.99 27.91 11.28
CA GLU A 130 -21.61 27.04 10.17
C GLU A 130 -22.81 26.71 9.27
N MET A 131 -24.01 26.63 9.86
CA MET A 131 -25.26 26.39 9.13
C MET A 131 -25.50 27.34 7.94
N PRO A 132 -25.40 28.68 8.07
CA PRO A 132 -25.60 29.58 6.94
C PRO A 132 -24.50 29.42 5.87
N VAL A 133 -23.26 29.12 6.28
CA VAL A 133 -22.12 28.94 5.36
C VAL A 133 -22.31 27.68 4.51
N ILE A 134 -22.66 26.55 5.14
CA ILE A 134 -22.91 25.29 4.43
C ILE A 134 -24.13 25.40 3.53
N THR A 135 -25.19 26.06 4.02
CA THR A 135 -26.40 26.28 3.22
C THR A 135 -26.08 27.09 1.96
N LEU A 136 -25.32 28.19 2.10
CA LEU A 136 -24.90 29.01 0.97
C LEU A 136 -24.00 28.22 0.02
N TYR A 137 -23.06 27.43 0.55
CA TYR A 137 -22.21 26.56 -0.27
C TYR A 137 -23.02 25.57 -1.11
N ILE A 138 -24.04 24.93 -0.53
CA ILE A 138 -24.96 24.04 -1.24
C ILE A 138 -25.71 24.81 -2.33
N LEU A 139 -26.26 25.99 -2.02
CA LEU A 139 -27.01 26.80 -3.00
C LEU A 139 -26.15 27.27 -4.18
N LEU A 140 -24.85 27.51 -3.98
CA LEU A 140 -23.95 27.97 -5.03
C LEU A 140 -23.35 26.84 -5.88
N ASN A 141 -23.26 25.61 -5.35
CA ASN A 141 -22.50 24.53 -5.99
C ASN A 141 -23.35 23.29 -6.32
N CYS A 142 -24.64 23.26 -5.96
CA CYS A 142 -25.56 22.19 -6.35
C CYS A 142 -26.45 22.64 -7.52
N ASP A 143 -26.21 22.08 -8.70
CA ASP A 143 -27.05 22.30 -9.89
C ASP A 143 -28.50 21.84 -9.65
N GLU A 144 -28.72 20.86 -8.78
CA GLU A 144 -30.06 20.32 -8.47
C GLU A 144 -30.96 21.29 -7.69
N VAL A 145 -30.41 22.40 -7.18
CA VAL A 145 -31.16 23.40 -6.40
C VAL A 145 -31.65 24.56 -7.28
N GLU A 146 -31.12 24.72 -8.49
CA GLU A 146 -31.59 25.71 -9.48
C GLU A 146 -33.12 25.78 -9.65
N PRO A 147 -33.87 24.66 -9.78
CA PRO A 147 -35.33 24.73 -9.96
C PRO A 147 -36.11 25.22 -8.73
N TYR A 148 -35.46 25.40 -7.58
CA TYR A 148 -36.08 25.89 -6.34
C TYR A 148 -35.68 27.33 -6.00
N LEU A 149 -34.85 27.98 -6.84
CA LEU A 149 -34.41 29.37 -6.68
C LEU A 149 -35.28 30.38 -7.44
N GLU A 150 -36.24 29.90 -8.24
CA GLU A 150 -37.34 30.69 -8.82
C GLU A 150 -38.52 30.84 -7.85
#